data_AF-A0A2K9K326-F1
#
_entry.id   AF-A0A2K9K326-F1
#
_cell.length_a   1.000
_cell.length_b   1.000
_cell.length_c   1.000
_cell.angle_alpha   90.00
_cell.angle_beta   90.00
_cell.angle_gamma   90.00
#
_symmetry.space_group_name_H-M   'P 1'
#
loop_
_entity.id
_entity.type
_entity.pdbx_description
1 polymer ?
#
loop_
_entity_poly.entity_id
_entity_poly.type
_entity_poly.pdbx_seq_one_letter_code
_entity_poly.pdbx_strand_id
1 'polypeptide(L)'
;MKTSSIASLILLSFCGSSLANANVLYDITERDAFSVTSDVKEQIQGEGIEQLVDRSLKSKFLSKQSSVEIVFDLKDVKALRQYRLTSAQDAPARDPKHWTVAVSKDGKVWQEADKRNDIVFSRRGETLAFDLSKTTDARYVRFTVAQEGKTQWGDRFLQIADLALYAQTNLPLANFTADKKVAKLNEPISLQSISENSPTALNWKVEGKAMLPTTKSVEVVYDKPGNYDVTLATKNAHGSDLKTRANYLKIYDPIQPWKGFEPPKVKVVIEDTESAGSKRLQALFPDIATTVDDVTRQLAPRLYKHFAELPEFEQVTFRLKWMDTIAYRSGDETNMEIVFSSKYITEKLAAQPDEQVEYELLGVLWHELTHGYQLFPKERSYSEPDVHAFIEGMADLIRIQAGYHKTRSPKPSDSWIGGYTNTGFFLAWLAESYPDFTYRFNQTAVEIEDWSFEDAIKSVTGEPLDKLWSRYQSVLTAKKLQ
;
A
#
# COMPACT_ATOMS: atom_id res chain seq x y z
N MET A 1 -1.00 -38.77 63.44
CA MET A 1 -2.18 -39.62 63.14
C MET A 1 -3.25 -38.74 62.49
N LYS A 2 -3.83 -39.24 61.40
CA LYS A 2 -5.12 -38.92 60.73
C LYS A 2 -6.01 -37.89 61.45
N THR A 3 -6.63 -36.89 60.81
CA THR A 3 -7.69 -36.98 59.77
C THR A 3 -7.90 -35.59 59.13
N SER A 4 -7.80 -35.43 57.81
CA SER A 4 -8.91 -35.40 56.83
C SER A 4 -10.04 -34.39 57.13
N SER A 5 -10.02 -33.24 56.44
CA SER A 5 -11.22 -32.43 56.17
C SER A 5 -11.50 -32.50 54.67
N ILE A 6 -12.66 -33.08 54.34
CA ILE A 6 -13.21 -33.21 52.99
C ILE A 6 -14.03 -31.94 52.75
N ALA A 7 -13.56 -31.06 51.87
CA ALA A 7 -14.37 -29.98 51.33
C ALA A 7 -15.10 -30.51 50.09
N SER A 8 -16.42 -30.65 50.20
CA SER A 8 -17.32 -30.98 49.09
C SER A 8 -17.19 -29.93 47.99
N LEU A 9 -16.64 -30.34 46.85
CA LEU A 9 -16.63 -29.55 45.62
C LEU A 9 -18.05 -29.61 45.03
N ILE A 10 -18.80 -28.52 45.16
CA ILE A 10 -20.10 -28.36 44.49
C ILE A 10 -19.83 -28.28 42.99
N LEU A 11 -20.21 -29.34 42.26
CA LEU A 11 -20.38 -29.30 40.81
C LEU A 11 -21.53 -28.33 40.50
N LEU A 12 -21.21 -27.08 40.21
CA LEU A 12 -22.13 -26.19 39.52
C LEU A 12 -22.08 -26.56 38.02
N SER A 13 -23.06 -27.38 37.64
CA SER A 13 -23.46 -27.60 36.26
C SER A 13 -23.72 -26.24 35.62
N PHE A 14 -22.81 -25.79 34.74
CA PHE A 14 -23.06 -24.68 33.83
C PHE A 14 -24.12 -25.14 32.83
N CYS A 15 -25.38 -24.94 33.21
CA CYS A 15 -26.50 -24.93 32.29
C CYS A 15 -26.27 -23.78 31.32
N GLY A 16 -26.25 -24.08 30.02
CA GLY A 16 -25.90 -23.15 28.96
C GLY A 16 -26.69 -21.84 29.06
N SER A 17 -26.00 -20.78 29.49
CA SER A 17 -26.36 -19.43 29.08
C SER A 17 -25.85 -19.29 27.65
N SER A 18 -26.77 -19.25 26.68
CA SER A 18 -26.47 -18.73 25.36
C SER A 18 -25.94 -17.31 25.54
N LEU A 19 -24.62 -17.15 25.53
CA LEU A 19 -24.01 -15.86 25.27
C LEU A 19 -24.63 -15.41 23.94
N ALA A 20 -25.27 -14.25 23.93
CA ALA A 20 -25.73 -13.64 22.71
C ALA A 20 -24.56 -13.69 21.71
N ASN A 21 -24.71 -14.42 20.60
CA ASN A 21 -23.70 -14.43 19.56
C ASN A 21 -23.37 -12.97 19.27
N ALA A 22 -22.10 -12.58 19.42
CA ALA A 22 -21.64 -11.29 18.94
C ALA A 22 -22.11 -11.15 17.49
N ASN A 23 -22.70 -10.00 17.13
CA ASN A 23 -23.18 -9.78 15.77
C ASN A 23 -21.97 -9.75 14.82
N VAL A 24 -21.59 -10.92 14.29
CA VAL A 24 -20.52 -11.02 13.30
C VAL A 24 -20.96 -10.27 12.05
N LEU A 25 -20.11 -9.34 11.61
CA LEU A 25 -20.35 -8.50 10.47
C LEU A 25 -19.64 -9.07 9.23
N TYR A 26 -20.41 -9.28 8.17
CA TYR A 26 -19.95 -9.58 6.83
C TYR A 26 -19.74 -8.27 6.06
N ASP A 27 -18.51 -7.97 5.70
CA ASP A 27 -18.20 -6.85 4.80
C ASP A 27 -18.69 -7.17 3.39
N ILE A 28 -19.82 -6.58 2.99
CA ILE A 28 -20.46 -6.81 1.69
C ILE A 28 -19.57 -6.24 0.59
N THR A 29 -19.04 -5.04 0.83
CA THR A 29 -18.22 -4.27 -0.11
C THR A 29 -16.84 -4.87 -0.35
N GLU A 30 -16.30 -5.67 0.58
CA GLU A 30 -15.07 -6.44 0.37
C GLU A 30 -15.32 -7.78 -0.35
N ARG A 31 -16.46 -8.43 -0.10
CA ARG A 31 -16.62 -9.87 -0.37
C ARG A 31 -17.55 -10.20 -1.52
N ASP A 32 -18.51 -9.33 -1.83
CA ASP A 32 -19.50 -9.56 -2.88
C ASP A 32 -19.30 -8.65 -4.07
N ALA A 33 -19.79 -9.08 -5.23
CA ALA A 33 -20.00 -8.18 -6.36
C ALA A 33 -21.23 -7.29 -6.11
N PHE A 34 -21.14 -6.03 -6.51
CA PHE A 34 -22.22 -5.05 -6.47
C PHE A 34 -22.01 -4.02 -7.59
N SER A 35 -22.99 -3.17 -7.84
CA SER A 35 -22.79 -1.93 -8.58
C SER A 35 -23.09 -0.73 -7.70
N VAL A 36 -22.43 0.39 -7.98
CA VAL A 36 -22.64 1.66 -7.31
C VAL A 36 -22.81 2.76 -8.33
N THR A 37 -23.78 3.65 -8.10
CA THR A 37 -24.03 4.82 -8.96
C THR A 37 -24.17 6.08 -8.13
N SER A 38 -24.01 7.23 -8.76
CA SER A 38 -24.35 8.53 -8.19
C SER A 38 -25.14 9.40 -9.17
N ASP A 39 -25.83 10.41 -8.64
CA ASP A 39 -26.55 11.41 -9.43
C ASP A 39 -25.63 12.50 -10.03
N VAL A 40 -24.32 12.40 -9.81
CA VAL A 40 -23.31 13.31 -10.33
C VAL A 40 -23.07 13.05 -11.83
N LYS A 41 -23.56 13.95 -12.68
CA LYS A 41 -23.48 13.84 -14.15
C LYS A 41 -22.05 13.94 -14.71
N GLU A 42 -21.24 14.83 -14.14
CA GLU A 42 -19.87 15.10 -14.59
C GLU A 42 -18.89 14.63 -13.51
N GLN A 43 -18.35 13.43 -13.68
CA GLN A 43 -17.36 12.88 -12.76
C GLN A 43 -15.96 13.40 -13.09
N ILE A 44 -15.14 13.57 -12.06
CA ILE A 44 -13.75 13.99 -12.18
C ILE A 44 -12.92 12.73 -12.46
N GLN A 45 -12.10 12.77 -13.52
CA GLN A 45 -11.24 11.64 -13.88
C GLN A 45 -10.30 11.29 -12.72
N GLY A 46 -10.35 10.05 -12.25
CA GLY A 46 -9.55 9.58 -11.12
C GLY A 46 -10.11 9.92 -9.73
N GLU A 47 -11.25 10.62 -9.65
CA GLU A 47 -11.97 10.93 -8.40
C GLU A 47 -13.48 10.71 -8.56
N GLY A 48 -13.86 9.74 -9.39
CA GLY A 48 -15.24 9.36 -9.70
C GLY A 48 -15.84 8.40 -8.69
N ILE A 49 -17.01 7.86 -8.99
CA ILE A 49 -17.75 6.97 -8.07
C ILE A 49 -16.99 5.68 -7.77
N GLU A 50 -16.13 5.24 -8.69
CA GLU A 50 -15.28 4.05 -8.53
C GLU A 50 -14.35 4.20 -7.32
N GLN A 51 -13.82 5.41 -7.08
CA GLN A 51 -12.93 5.68 -5.95
C GLN A 51 -13.64 5.62 -4.59
N LEU A 52 -14.98 5.72 -4.55
CA LEU A 52 -15.74 5.60 -3.30
C LEU A 52 -15.67 4.20 -2.70
N VAL A 53 -15.41 3.19 -3.53
CA VAL A 53 -15.52 1.77 -3.19
C VAL A 53 -14.29 0.97 -3.60
N ASP A 54 -13.19 1.64 -3.96
CA ASP A 54 -11.91 1.01 -4.30
C ASP A 54 -11.13 0.56 -3.07
N ARG A 55 -11.65 0.85 -1.86
CA ARG A 55 -11.08 0.51 -0.54
C ARG A 55 -9.79 1.25 -0.21
N SER A 56 -9.37 2.19 -1.05
CA SER A 56 -8.20 3.01 -0.83
C SER A 56 -8.56 4.21 0.03
N LEU A 57 -7.93 4.34 1.19
CA LEU A 57 -8.08 5.54 2.01
C LEU A 57 -7.31 6.74 1.45
N LYS A 58 -6.56 6.54 0.36
CA LYS A 58 -5.71 7.54 -0.29
C LYS A 58 -6.32 8.12 -1.57
N SER A 59 -7.31 7.43 -2.16
CA SER A 59 -8.14 7.99 -3.23
C SER A 59 -9.38 8.65 -2.63
N LYS A 60 -10.20 9.29 -3.48
CA LYS A 60 -11.47 9.88 -3.06
C LYS A 60 -12.45 10.00 -4.20
N PHE A 61 -13.74 9.86 -3.89
CA PHE A 61 -14.80 10.40 -4.72
C PHE A 61 -14.94 11.90 -4.44
N LEU A 62 -14.90 12.73 -5.49
CA LEU A 62 -15.09 14.18 -5.41
C LEU A 62 -16.26 14.62 -6.30
N SER A 63 -17.23 15.30 -5.68
CA SER A 63 -18.35 15.92 -6.36
C SER A 63 -18.25 17.43 -6.29
N LYS A 64 -18.51 18.10 -7.41
CA LYS A 64 -18.65 19.57 -7.43
C LYS A 64 -19.94 20.08 -6.78
N GLN A 65 -20.85 19.16 -6.43
CA GLN A 65 -22.11 19.45 -5.75
C GLN A 65 -21.92 19.32 -4.23
N SER A 66 -22.71 20.07 -3.46
CA SER A 66 -22.68 19.99 -1.99
C SER A 66 -23.49 18.85 -1.41
N SER A 67 -24.30 18.20 -2.24
CA SER A 67 -25.12 17.05 -1.87
C SER A 67 -25.10 16.07 -3.04
N VAL A 68 -25.10 14.79 -2.72
CA VAL A 68 -25.07 13.70 -3.71
C VAL A 68 -25.99 12.56 -3.27
N GLU A 69 -26.62 11.91 -4.24
CA GLU A 69 -27.27 10.61 -4.05
C GLU A 69 -26.30 9.52 -4.52
N ILE A 70 -26.09 8.49 -3.68
CA ILE A 70 -25.27 7.32 -3.99
C ILE A 70 -26.14 6.09 -3.79
N VAL A 71 -26.19 5.18 -4.77
CA VAL A 71 -27.02 3.97 -4.72
C VAL A 71 -26.17 2.74 -4.97
N PHE A 72 -26.19 1.81 -4.01
CA PHE A 72 -25.67 0.46 -4.16
C PHE A 72 -26.79 -0.47 -4.64
N ASP A 73 -26.53 -1.28 -5.66
CA ASP A 73 -27.30 -2.49 -6.01
C ASP A 73 -26.46 -3.71 -5.67
N LEU A 74 -26.82 -4.37 -4.56
CA LEU A 74 -26.16 -5.59 -4.12
C LEU A 74 -26.64 -6.77 -4.96
N LYS A 75 -25.77 -7.77 -5.14
CA LYS A 75 -26.12 -8.98 -5.90
C LYS A 75 -27.36 -9.70 -5.36
N ASP A 76 -27.49 -9.77 -4.04
CA ASP A 76 -28.56 -10.47 -3.33
C ASP A 76 -29.08 -9.61 -2.17
N VAL A 77 -30.26 -9.94 -1.64
CA VAL A 77 -30.78 -9.31 -0.41
C VAL A 77 -29.89 -9.68 0.78
N LYS A 78 -29.40 -8.68 1.51
CA LYS A 78 -28.54 -8.83 2.69
C LYS A 78 -29.18 -8.23 3.93
N ALA A 79 -28.90 -8.82 5.08
CA ALA A 79 -29.33 -8.33 6.39
C ALA A 79 -28.44 -7.16 6.85
N LEU A 80 -28.61 -5.97 6.25
CA LEU A 80 -27.78 -4.79 6.50
C LEU A 80 -27.84 -4.39 7.99
N ARG A 81 -26.68 -4.17 8.61
CA ARG A 81 -26.54 -3.89 10.05
C ARG A 81 -25.74 -2.62 10.35
N GLN A 82 -24.71 -2.35 9.55
CA GLN A 82 -23.78 -1.24 9.76
C GLN A 82 -23.29 -0.71 8.41
N TYR A 83 -22.92 0.57 8.36
CA TYR A 83 -22.09 1.12 7.29
C TYR A 83 -20.92 1.89 7.90
N ARG A 84 -19.88 2.12 7.10
CA ARG A 84 -18.71 2.90 7.49
C ARG A 84 -18.40 3.94 6.43
N LEU A 85 -18.03 5.13 6.86
CA LEU A 85 -17.68 6.23 5.97
C LEU A 85 -16.32 6.80 6.39
N THR A 86 -15.44 7.00 5.41
CA THR A 86 -14.09 7.52 5.64
C THR A 86 -13.92 8.92 5.04
N SER A 87 -13.38 9.85 5.83
CA SER A 87 -13.03 11.20 5.33
C SER A 87 -11.84 11.14 4.36
N ALA A 88 -11.80 12.07 3.39
CA ALA A 88 -10.67 12.14 2.44
C ALA A 88 -9.39 12.68 3.11
N GLN A 89 -8.36 12.97 2.30
CA GLN A 89 -7.02 13.35 2.78
C GLN A 89 -6.70 14.85 2.72
N ASP A 90 -7.35 15.65 1.87
CA ASP A 90 -6.91 17.02 1.50
C ASP A 90 -7.78 18.21 2.01
N ALA A 91 -9.11 18.13 2.02
CA ALA A 91 -9.96 19.29 2.39
C ALA A 91 -11.09 19.03 3.42
N PRO A 92 -10.91 19.24 4.75
CA PRO A 92 -11.93 18.95 5.77
C PRO A 92 -13.31 19.60 5.54
N ALA A 93 -13.35 20.80 4.97
CA ALA A 93 -14.59 21.53 4.71
C ALA A 93 -15.49 20.88 3.64
N ARG A 94 -15.00 19.86 2.93
CA ARG A 94 -15.75 19.09 1.93
C ARG A 94 -16.29 17.77 2.48
N ASP A 95 -15.92 17.41 3.70
CA ASP A 95 -16.34 16.14 4.31
C ASP A 95 -17.86 16.17 4.57
N PRO A 96 -18.55 15.02 4.44
CA PRO A 96 -19.98 14.96 4.66
C PRO A 96 -20.32 15.22 6.13
N LYS A 97 -21.34 16.05 6.33
CA LYS A 97 -21.82 16.50 7.65
C LYS A 97 -23.13 15.82 8.02
N HIS A 98 -23.96 15.56 7.02
CA HIS A 98 -25.32 15.07 7.21
C HIS A 98 -25.64 14.05 6.12
N TRP A 99 -26.38 13.00 6.47
CA TRP A 99 -26.90 12.07 5.48
C TRP A 99 -28.10 11.28 5.97
N THR A 100 -28.85 10.77 5.00
CA THR A 100 -29.91 9.79 5.21
C THR A 100 -29.55 8.50 4.48
N VAL A 101 -29.80 7.37 5.13
CA VAL A 101 -29.66 6.03 4.54
C VAL A 101 -31.05 5.46 4.34
N ALA A 102 -31.38 5.07 3.11
CA ALA A 102 -32.61 4.37 2.77
C ALA A 102 -32.29 3.00 2.17
N VAL A 103 -33.14 2.02 2.43
CA VAL A 103 -32.98 0.64 1.92
C VAL A 103 -34.21 0.18 1.16
N SER A 104 -34.00 -0.73 0.21
CA SER A 104 -35.07 -1.36 -0.56
C SER A 104 -34.70 -2.80 -0.93
N LYS A 105 -35.70 -3.67 -1.08
CA LYS A 105 -35.52 -5.02 -1.64
C LYS A 105 -35.73 -5.06 -3.16
N ASP A 106 -36.50 -4.11 -3.70
CA ASP A 106 -37.00 -4.12 -5.08
C ASP A 106 -36.62 -2.88 -5.89
N GLY A 107 -35.95 -1.90 -5.26
CA GLY A 107 -35.55 -0.62 -5.85
C GLY A 107 -36.70 0.37 -6.02
N LYS A 108 -37.92 0.02 -5.62
CA LYS A 108 -39.14 0.81 -5.81
C LYS A 108 -39.66 1.34 -4.49
N VAL A 109 -39.77 0.47 -3.49
CA VAL A 109 -40.24 0.82 -2.15
C VAL A 109 -39.04 1.05 -1.25
N TRP A 110 -38.89 2.28 -0.77
CA TRP A 110 -37.75 2.71 0.05
C TRP A 110 -38.17 2.97 1.49
N GLN A 111 -37.37 2.47 2.43
CA GLN A 111 -37.51 2.72 3.85
C GLN A 111 -36.28 3.44 4.38
N GLU A 112 -36.47 4.49 5.16
CA GLU A 112 -35.37 5.11 5.91
C GLU A 112 -34.84 4.13 6.97
N ALA A 113 -33.54 3.85 6.91
CA ALA A 113 -32.83 2.96 7.81
C ALA A 113 -31.99 3.73 8.84
N ASP A 114 -31.48 4.91 8.48
CA ASP A 114 -30.69 5.77 9.36
C ASP A 114 -30.71 7.23 8.91
N LYS A 115 -30.43 8.13 9.84
CA LYS A 115 -30.26 9.56 9.57
C LYS A 115 -29.24 10.15 10.54
N ARG A 116 -28.22 10.82 9.99
CA ARG A 116 -27.12 11.44 10.73
C ARG A 116 -27.04 12.92 10.40
N ASN A 117 -26.75 13.72 11.42
CA ASN A 117 -26.55 15.16 11.29
C ASN A 117 -25.31 15.57 12.11
N ASP A 118 -24.69 16.66 11.71
CA ASP A 118 -23.59 17.34 12.40
C ASP A 118 -22.36 16.44 12.67
N ILE A 119 -22.09 15.49 11.78
CA ILE A 119 -20.94 14.59 11.95
C ILE A 119 -19.63 15.35 11.72
N VAL A 120 -18.63 15.02 12.53
CA VAL A 120 -17.29 15.62 12.49
C VAL A 120 -16.28 14.49 12.42
N PHE A 121 -15.35 14.59 11.48
CA PHE A 121 -14.15 13.76 11.45
C PHE A 121 -13.04 14.49 12.22
N SER A 122 -12.49 13.83 13.23
CA SER A 122 -11.44 14.34 14.12
C SER A 122 -10.08 14.43 13.45
N ARG A 123 -9.85 13.63 12.41
CA ARG A 123 -8.62 13.60 11.60
C ARG A 123 -8.91 13.19 10.15
N ARG A 124 -7.91 13.36 9.27
CA ARG A 124 -8.03 12.94 7.87
C ARG A 124 -7.87 11.42 7.73
N GLY A 125 -8.56 10.85 6.75
CA GLY A 125 -8.63 9.40 6.59
C GLY A 125 -9.32 8.69 7.76
N GLU A 126 -10.12 9.38 8.57
CA GLU A 126 -10.81 8.77 9.69
C GLU A 126 -12.04 8.01 9.19
N THR A 127 -12.10 6.72 9.49
CA THR A 127 -13.27 5.88 9.27
C THR A 127 -14.17 5.89 10.50
N LEU A 128 -15.42 6.34 10.33
CA LEU A 128 -16.46 6.26 11.34
C LEU A 128 -17.43 5.12 11.00
N ALA A 129 -17.84 4.36 12.02
CA ALA A 129 -18.78 3.25 11.88
C ALA A 129 -20.16 3.60 12.48
N PHE A 130 -21.21 3.28 11.75
CA PHE A 130 -22.59 3.61 12.11
C PHE A 130 -23.47 2.37 12.11
N ASP A 131 -23.85 1.93 13.30
CA ASP A 131 -24.84 0.87 13.46
C ASP A 131 -26.25 1.40 13.15
N LEU A 132 -27.00 0.64 12.36
CA LEU A 132 -28.43 0.87 12.19
C LEU A 132 -29.16 0.62 13.52
N SER A 133 -30.37 1.16 13.69
CA SER A 133 -31.17 0.86 14.89
C SER A 133 -31.60 -0.61 14.97
N LYS A 134 -31.74 -1.25 13.81
CA LYS A 134 -32.08 -2.67 13.64
C LYS A 134 -31.47 -3.22 12.36
N THR A 135 -31.25 -4.53 12.33
CA THR A 135 -30.89 -5.23 11.10
C THR A 135 -32.05 -5.15 10.11
N THR A 136 -31.76 -4.74 8.87
CA THR A 136 -32.78 -4.53 7.84
C THR A 136 -32.37 -5.18 6.54
N ASP A 137 -33.24 -6.02 5.98
CA ASP A 137 -32.98 -6.67 4.70
C ASP A 137 -32.98 -5.64 3.56
N ALA A 138 -31.88 -5.57 2.82
CA ALA A 138 -31.68 -4.64 1.72
C ALA A 138 -30.98 -5.33 0.54
N ARG A 139 -31.47 -5.07 -0.66
CA ARG A 139 -30.70 -5.27 -1.90
C ARG A 139 -30.15 -3.94 -2.39
N TYR A 140 -30.96 -2.90 -2.30
CA TYR A 140 -30.57 -1.55 -2.65
C TYR A 140 -30.33 -0.73 -1.38
N VAL A 141 -29.22 0.00 -1.34
CA VAL A 141 -28.89 0.91 -0.25
C VAL A 141 -28.58 2.27 -0.87
N ARG A 142 -29.33 3.29 -0.46
CA ARG A 142 -29.20 4.64 -0.96
C ARG A 142 -28.74 5.57 0.15
N PHE A 143 -27.72 6.34 -0.14
CA PHE A 143 -27.25 7.43 0.70
C PHE A 143 -27.61 8.74 0.01
N THR A 144 -28.21 9.67 0.75
CA THR A 144 -28.28 11.08 0.37
C THR A 144 -27.36 11.82 1.32
N VAL A 145 -26.20 12.26 0.81
CA VAL A 145 -25.09 12.77 1.62
C VAL A 145 -24.85 14.23 1.30
N ALA A 146 -24.63 15.06 2.31
CA ALA A 146 -24.37 16.49 2.13
C ALA A 146 -23.24 17.00 3.03
N GLN A 147 -22.45 17.93 2.48
CA GLN A 147 -21.51 18.77 3.23
C GLN A 147 -22.21 20.07 3.67
N GLU A 148 -21.59 20.80 4.59
CA GLU A 148 -22.11 22.09 5.04
C GLU A 148 -21.13 23.26 4.83
N GLY A 149 -21.68 24.36 4.29
CA GLY A 149 -20.97 25.62 4.16
C GLY A 149 -20.20 25.79 2.84
N LYS A 150 -19.33 26.80 2.83
CA LYS A 150 -18.36 27.03 1.75
C LYS A 150 -16.99 26.64 2.27
N THR A 151 -16.16 26.08 1.41
CA THR A 151 -14.74 25.85 1.72
C THR A 151 -14.01 27.19 1.79
N GLN A 152 -12.77 27.15 2.27
CA GLN A 152 -11.86 28.31 2.24
C GLN A 152 -11.57 28.83 0.82
N TRP A 153 -11.82 28.02 -0.21
CA TRP A 153 -11.67 28.41 -1.63
C TRP A 153 -12.99 28.89 -2.25
N GLY A 154 -14.06 29.00 -1.45
CA GLY A 154 -15.37 29.48 -1.90
C GLY A 154 -16.22 28.42 -2.63
N ASP A 155 -15.67 27.22 -2.85
CA ASP A 155 -16.40 26.08 -3.40
C ASP A 155 -17.34 25.43 -2.37
N ARG A 156 -18.16 24.50 -2.86
CA ARG A 156 -19.11 23.73 -2.04
C ARG A 156 -19.00 22.24 -2.33
N PHE A 157 -17.81 21.77 -2.70
CA PHE A 157 -17.61 20.39 -3.14
C PHE A 157 -17.79 19.43 -1.97
N LEU A 158 -18.17 18.19 -2.28
CA LEU A 158 -18.27 17.09 -1.34
C LEU A 158 -17.25 16.02 -1.69
N GLN A 159 -16.59 15.44 -0.69
CA GLN A 159 -15.66 14.35 -0.89
C GLN A 159 -15.81 13.23 0.14
N ILE A 160 -15.54 12.00 -0.26
CA ILE A 160 -15.55 10.81 0.59
C ILE A 160 -14.41 9.90 0.12
N ALA A 161 -13.58 9.38 1.03
CA ALA A 161 -12.54 8.42 0.66
C ALA A 161 -13.12 7.04 0.38
N ASP A 162 -13.94 6.53 1.30
CA ASP A 162 -14.45 5.17 1.22
C ASP A 162 -15.84 5.06 1.88
N LEU A 163 -16.69 4.18 1.36
CA LEU A 163 -17.99 3.84 1.91
C LEU A 163 -18.23 2.32 1.87
N ALA A 164 -18.27 1.70 3.04
CA ALA A 164 -18.39 0.25 3.20
C ALA A 164 -19.72 -0.17 3.83
N LEU A 165 -20.29 -1.29 3.38
CA LEU A 165 -21.56 -1.84 3.86
C LEU A 165 -21.37 -3.19 4.55
N TYR A 166 -22.01 -3.36 5.70
CA TYR A 166 -21.86 -4.56 6.53
C TYR A 166 -23.21 -5.21 6.83
N ALA A 167 -23.31 -6.51 6.56
CA ALA A 167 -24.46 -7.33 6.92
C ALA A 167 -24.20 -8.13 8.19
N GLN A 168 -25.23 -8.37 8.98
CA GLN A 168 -25.19 -9.39 10.01
C GLN A 168 -25.20 -10.79 9.37
N THR A 169 -24.37 -11.70 9.84
CA THR A 169 -24.28 -13.05 9.27
C THR A 169 -24.03 -14.13 10.31
N ASN A 170 -24.46 -15.36 9.99
CA ASN A 170 -24.08 -16.58 10.69
C ASN A 170 -23.11 -17.46 9.85
N LEU A 171 -22.64 -16.96 8.70
CA LEU A 171 -21.63 -17.65 7.89
C LEU A 171 -20.30 -17.75 8.66
N PRO A 172 -19.56 -18.86 8.52
CA PRO A 172 -18.34 -19.11 9.26
C PRO A 172 -17.18 -18.30 8.69
N LEU A 173 -17.11 -16.97 8.92
CA LEU A 173 -16.18 -16.11 8.17
C LEU A 173 -14.73 -16.55 8.35
N ALA A 174 -14.14 -17.03 7.25
CA ALA A 174 -12.80 -17.57 7.21
C ALA A 174 -11.79 -16.47 7.50
N ASN A 175 -10.97 -16.67 8.52
CA ASN A 175 -9.84 -15.82 8.81
C ASN A 175 -8.77 -16.60 9.57
N PHE A 176 -7.51 -16.19 9.41
CA PHE A 176 -6.37 -16.83 10.02
C PHE A 176 -5.23 -15.86 10.24
N THR A 177 -4.31 -16.25 11.11
CA THR A 177 -3.03 -15.60 11.36
C THR A 177 -1.90 -16.62 11.29
N ALA A 178 -0.69 -16.13 11.04
CA ALA A 178 0.56 -16.85 11.32
C ALA A 178 1.22 -16.25 12.57
N ASP A 179 2.04 -17.04 13.27
CA ASP A 179 2.96 -16.53 14.28
C ASP A 179 4.06 -15.65 13.68
N LYS A 180 4.49 -15.98 12.45
CA LYS A 180 5.40 -15.20 11.62
C LYS A 180 5.08 -15.38 10.14
N LYS A 181 5.29 -14.32 9.37
CA LYS A 181 5.09 -14.33 7.91
C LYS A 181 6.39 -14.51 7.13
N VAL A 182 7.52 -14.16 7.74
CA VAL A 182 8.86 -14.32 7.17
C VAL A 182 9.59 -15.36 8.00
N ALA A 183 10.18 -16.35 7.34
CA ALA A 183 10.95 -17.40 8.01
C ALA A 183 12.13 -17.87 7.13
N LYS A 184 13.13 -18.47 7.77
CA LYS A 184 14.24 -19.11 7.06
C LYS A 184 13.80 -20.49 6.54
N LEU A 185 14.55 -21.02 5.58
CA LEU A 185 14.43 -22.43 5.20
C LEU A 185 14.42 -23.35 6.42
N ASN A 186 13.53 -24.33 6.40
CA ASN A 186 13.29 -25.35 7.41
C ASN A 186 12.86 -24.83 8.79
N GLU A 187 12.54 -23.54 8.90
CA GLU A 187 11.97 -22.97 10.12
C GLU A 187 10.44 -23.20 10.13
N PRO A 188 9.87 -23.76 11.23
CA PRO A 188 8.43 -24.00 11.32
C PRO A 188 7.65 -22.70 11.49
N ILE A 189 6.48 -22.65 10.86
CA ILE A 189 5.49 -21.56 10.95
C ILE A 189 4.17 -22.17 11.43
N SER A 190 3.56 -21.55 12.44
CA SER A 190 2.26 -21.95 12.97
C SER A 190 1.16 -21.06 12.40
N LEU A 191 0.19 -21.68 11.71
CA LEU A 191 -1.02 -21.05 11.25
C LEU A 191 -2.17 -21.34 12.20
N GLN A 192 -2.97 -20.33 12.52
CA GLN A 192 -4.11 -20.45 13.42
C GLN A 192 -5.36 -19.81 12.80
N SER A 193 -6.46 -20.56 12.80
CA SER A 193 -7.77 -20.04 12.45
C SER A 193 -8.29 -19.13 13.57
N ILE A 194 -8.66 -17.92 13.17
CA ILE A 194 -9.38 -16.91 13.96
C ILE A 194 -10.75 -16.65 13.31
N SER A 195 -11.30 -17.67 12.66
CA SER A 195 -12.57 -17.58 11.93
C SER A 195 -13.74 -17.38 12.88
N GLU A 196 -14.71 -16.60 12.44
CA GLU A 196 -15.91 -16.27 13.21
C GLU A 196 -17.02 -17.32 13.02
N ASN A 197 -18.09 -17.23 13.83
CA ASN A 197 -19.29 -18.07 13.75
C ASN A 197 -19.02 -19.59 13.81
N SER A 198 -18.06 -19.97 14.66
CA SER A 198 -17.74 -21.35 15.08
C SER A 198 -17.82 -22.38 13.93
N PRO A 199 -16.85 -22.36 12.99
CA PRO A 199 -16.81 -23.34 11.90
C PRO A 199 -16.80 -24.78 12.43
N THR A 200 -17.63 -25.63 11.83
CA THR A 200 -17.64 -27.09 12.07
C THR A 200 -16.60 -27.85 11.24
N ALA A 201 -16.08 -27.22 10.17
CA ALA A 201 -14.97 -27.75 9.38
C ALA A 201 -14.01 -26.63 9.00
N LEU A 202 -12.72 -26.96 9.01
CA LEU A 202 -11.60 -26.10 8.63
C LEU A 202 -10.75 -26.86 7.63
N ASN A 203 -10.60 -26.35 6.41
CA ASN A 203 -9.77 -26.97 5.38
C ASN A 203 -8.68 -25.98 4.95
N TRP A 204 -7.45 -26.28 5.34
CA TRP A 204 -6.28 -25.51 4.96
C TRP A 204 -5.76 -25.98 3.61
N LYS A 205 -5.51 -25.03 2.72
CA LYS A 205 -4.73 -25.23 1.50
C LYS A 205 -3.57 -24.25 1.55
N VAL A 206 -2.38 -24.79 1.76
CA VAL A 206 -1.12 -24.02 1.85
C VAL A 206 -0.27 -24.42 0.66
N GLU A 207 0.14 -23.44 -0.15
CA GLU A 207 0.85 -23.70 -1.40
C GLU A 207 2.14 -24.48 -1.15
N GLY A 208 2.43 -25.46 -2.02
CA GLY A 208 3.59 -26.34 -1.89
C GLY A 208 3.50 -27.36 -0.76
N LYS A 209 2.34 -27.53 -0.11
CA LYS A 209 2.09 -28.55 0.92
C LYS A 209 1.00 -29.53 0.51
N ALA A 210 1.13 -30.76 1.01
CA ALA A 210 0.06 -31.75 0.96
C ALA A 210 -1.14 -31.30 1.82
N MET A 211 -2.26 -32.01 1.74
CA MET A 211 -3.43 -31.72 2.58
C MET A 211 -3.03 -31.71 4.06
N LEU A 212 -3.34 -30.60 4.73
CA LEU A 212 -3.06 -30.41 6.14
C LEU A 212 -4.23 -30.92 7.00
N PRO A 213 -4.00 -31.20 8.29
CA PRO A 213 -5.06 -31.57 9.22
C PRO A 213 -6.17 -30.51 9.27
N THR A 214 -7.41 -30.96 9.48
CA THR A 214 -8.59 -30.08 9.59
C THR A 214 -8.75 -29.53 11.01
N THR A 215 -7.67 -28.99 11.57
CA THR A 215 -7.58 -28.47 12.95
C THR A 215 -7.55 -26.95 12.97
N LYS A 216 -7.81 -26.38 14.16
CA LYS A 216 -7.76 -24.92 14.38
C LYS A 216 -6.36 -24.35 14.17
N SER A 217 -5.34 -25.13 14.49
CA SER A 217 -3.93 -24.78 14.27
C SER A 217 -3.23 -25.86 13.46
N VAL A 218 -2.39 -25.44 12.53
CA VAL A 218 -1.55 -26.32 11.70
C VAL A 218 -0.14 -25.73 11.63
N GLU A 219 0.87 -26.58 11.47
CA GLU A 219 2.26 -26.17 11.30
C GLU A 219 2.72 -26.49 9.87
N VAL A 220 3.52 -25.59 9.28
CA VAL A 220 4.14 -25.77 7.97
C VAL A 220 5.62 -25.45 8.03
N VAL A 221 6.42 -26.20 7.26
CA VAL A 221 7.88 -26.04 7.15
C VAL A 221 8.26 -26.10 5.68
N TYR A 222 9.05 -25.15 5.17
CA TYR A 222 9.45 -25.08 3.76
C TYR A 222 10.95 -25.36 3.55
N ASP A 223 11.25 -26.18 2.54
CA ASP A 223 12.60 -26.57 2.14
C ASP A 223 13.09 -25.83 0.88
N LYS A 224 12.25 -24.97 0.31
CA LYS A 224 12.55 -24.11 -0.84
C LYS A 224 12.20 -22.67 -0.52
N PRO A 225 13.01 -21.70 -0.98
CA PRO A 225 12.68 -20.30 -0.82
C PRO A 225 11.60 -19.90 -1.83
N GLY A 226 10.78 -18.93 -1.46
CA GLY A 226 9.71 -18.39 -2.27
C GLY A 226 8.64 -17.68 -1.44
N ASN A 227 7.63 -17.17 -2.14
CA ASN A 227 6.40 -16.68 -1.54
C ASN A 227 5.33 -17.76 -1.67
N TYR A 228 4.47 -17.91 -0.66
CA TYR A 228 3.44 -18.96 -0.64
C TYR A 228 2.08 -18.41 -0.23
N ASP A 229 1.08 -18.78 -1.01
CA ASP A 229 -0.31 -18.48 -0.72
C ASP A 229 -0.85 -19.38 0.40
N VAL A 230 -1.71 -18.79 1.24
CA VAL A 230 -2.46 -19.53 2.25
C VAL A 230 -3.94 -19.31 2.06
N THR A 231 -4.68 -20.41 1.95
CA THR A 231 -6.13 -20.43 1.88
C THR A 231 -6.72 -21.22 3.03
N LEU A 232 -7.72 -20.65 3.71
CA LEU A 232 -8.56 -21.35 4.68
C LEU A 232 -10.00 -21.36 4.17
N ALA A 233 -10.56 -22.56 3.98
CA ALA A 233 -11.98 -22.76 3.76
C ALA A 233 -12.65 -23.20 5.06
N THR A 234 -13.81 -22.64 5.35
CA THR A 234 -14.59 -22.91 6.56
C THR A 234 -16.01 -23.32 6.21
N LYS A 235 -16.64 -24.13 7.07
CA LYS A 235 -18.05 -24.53 6.91
C LYS A 235 -18.75 -24.68 8.25
N ASN A 236 -20.00 -24.25 8.32
CA ASN A 236 -20.94 -24.51 9.41
C ASN A 236 -22.34 -24.84 8.83
N ALA A 237 -23.36 -24.94 9.69
CA ALA A 237 -24.73 -25.23 9.25
C ALA A 237 -25.35 -24.16 8.35
N HIS A 238 -24.84 -22.92 8.37
CA HIS A 238 -25.35 -21.79 7.60
C HIS A 238 -24.66 -21.60 6.25
N GLY A 239 -23.54 -22.30 6.00
CA GLY A 239 -22.85 -22.25 4.72
C GLY A 239 -21.34 -22.41 4.87
N SER A 240 -20.62 -21.84 3.91
CA SER A 240 -19.17 -21.88 3.83
C SER A 240 -18.59 -20.51 3.50
N ASP A 241 -17.34 -20.30 3.88
CA ASP A 241 -16.56 -19.14 3.48
C ASP A 241 -15.14 -19.57 3.09
N LEU A 242 -14.43 -18.70 2.38
CA LEU A 242 -13.06 -18.92 1.92
C LEU A 242 -12.27 -17.61 2.06
N LYS A 243 -11.09 -17.67 2.68
CA LYS A 243 -10.12 -16.57 2.65
C LYS A 243 -8.81 -17.07 2.10
N THR A 244 -8.34 -16.42 1.04
CA THR A 244 -6.98 -16.57 0.52
C THR A 244 -6.20 -15.31 0.84
N ARG A 245 -4.95 -15.47 1.28
CA ARG A 245 -3.96 -14.40 1.36
C ARG A 245 -2.82 -14.77 0.44
N ALA A 246 -2.64 -14.00 -0.63
CA ALA A 246 -1.56 -14.21 -1.58
C ALA A 246 -0.22 -13.81 -0.96
N ASN A 247 0.87 -14.48 -1.35
CA ASN A 247 2.24 -14.21 -0.87
C ASN A 247 2.38 -14.11 0.65
N TYR A 248 1.51 -14.79 1.41
CA TYR A 248 1.35 -14.56 2.83
C TYR A 248 2.53 -15.04 3.67
N LEU A 249 3.20 -16.11 3.22
CA LEU A 249 4.41 -16.64 3.83
C LEU A 249 5.59 -16.43 2.88
N LYS A 250 6.67 -15.80 3.36
CA LYS A 250 7.90 -15.55 2.62
C LYS A 250 9.05 -16.33 3.25
N ILE A 251 9.60 -17.28 2.49
CA ILE A 251 10.65 -18.17 2.97
C ILE A 251 11.94 -17.84 2.24
N TYR A 252 12.99 -17.44 2.97
CA TYR A 252 14.28 -17.13 2.35
C TYR A 252 15.38 -18.11 2.78
N ASP A 253 16.38 -18.27 1.90
CA ASP A 253 17.58 -19.03 2.17
C ASP A 253 18.68 -18.07 2.68
N PRO A 254 19.17 -18.20 3.93
CA PRO A 254 20.26 -17.35 4.43
C PRO A 254 21.56 -17.43 3.61
N ILE A 255 21.79 -18.54 2.89
CA ILE A 255 22.97 -18.73 2.03
C ILE A 255 22.74 -18.11 0.65
N GLN A 256 21.51 -18.18 0.14
CA GLN A 256 21.11 -17.64 -1.16
C GLN A 256 19.90 -16.70 -1.02
N PRO A 257 20.06 -15.51 -0.40
CA PRO A 257 18.97 -14.67 0.09
C PRO A 257 18.03 -14.09 -0.99
N TRP A 258 18.45 -14.16 -2.25
CA TRP A 258 17.70 -13.68 -3.42
C TRP A 258 17.15 -14.81 -4.30
N LYS A 259 17.42 -16.07 -3.95
CA LYS A 259 16.82 -17.23 -4.63
C LYS A 259 15.34 -17.30 -4.28
N GLY A 260 14.50 -17.51 -5.28
CA GLY A 260 13.05 -17.47 -5.13
C GLY A 260 12.45 -16.06 -5.24
N PHE A 261 13.27 -15.03 -5.52
CA PHE A 261 12.75 -13.70 -5.81
C PHE A 261 12.07 -13.66 -7.19
N GLU A 262 10.77 -13.41 -7.16
CA GLU A 262 9.94 -13.10 -8.32
C GLU A 262 9.66 -11.59 -8.34
N PRO A 263 10.15 -10.86 -9.36
CA PRO A 263 9.84 -9.45 -9.49
C PRO A 263 8.34 -9.26 -9.79
N PRO A 264 7.81 -8.07 -9.49
CA PRO A 264 6.44 -7.70 -9.86
C PRO A 264 6.23 -7.83 -11.37
N LYS A 265 4.98 -8.05 -11.78
CA LYS A 265 4.65 -8.05 -13.21
C LYS A 265 4.95 -6.69 -13.83
N VAL A 266 5.55 -6.66 -15.01
CA VAL A 266 5.73 -5.40 -15.75
C VAL A 266 4.64 -5.25 -16.81
N LYS A 267 3.92 -4.13 -16.76
CA LYS A 267 2.96 -3.71 -17.78
C LYS A 267 3.52 -2.52 -18.55
N VAL A 268 3.60 -2.62 -19.87
CA VAL A 268 4.08 -1.54 -20.74
C VAL A 268 2.90 -0.83 -21.39
N VAL A 269 2.87 0.49 -21.30
CA VAL A 269 1.86 1.34 -21.92
C VAL A 269 2.52 2.47 -22.71
N ILE A 270 2.39 2.45 -24.03
CA ILE A 270 2.91 3.50 -24.91
C ILE A 270 1.73 4.35 -25.39
N GLU A 271 1.56 5.54 -24.82
CA GLU A 271 0.48 6.47 -25.20
C GLU A 271 0.86 7.31 -26.42
N ASP A 272 2.09 7.81 -26.44
CA ASP A 272 2.64 8.50 -27.61
C ASP A 272 3.36 7.49 -28.49
N THR A 273 2.79 7.15 -29.64
CA THR A 273 3.36 6.22 -30.62
C THR A 273 4.08 6.91 -31.77
N GLU A 274 3.94 8.23 -31.89
CA GLU A 274 4.28 8.95 -33.13
C GLU A 274 5.59 9.73 -33.06
N SER A 275 5.92 10.28 -31.89
CA SER A 275 7.10 11.14 -31.76
C SER A 275 8.41 10.42 -32.06
N ALA A 276 9.40 11.19 -32.50
CA ALA A 276 10.76 10.66 -32.72
C ALA A 276 11.34 10.05 -31.43
N GLY A 277 11.08 10.67 -30.28
CA GLY A 277 11.51 10.17 -28.98
C GLY A 277 10.85 8.84 -28.60
N SER A 278 9.56 8.66 -28.90
CA SER A 278 8.89 7.38 -28.68
C SER A 278 9.46 6.26 -29.54
N LYS A 279 9.62 6.51 -30.83
CA LYS A 279 10.23 5.56 -31.78
C LYS A 279 11.66 5.21 -31.36
N ARG A 280 12.43 6.20 -30.90
CA ARG A 280 13.79 6.01 -30.41
C ARG A 280 13.85 5.19 -29.13
N LEU A 281 13.00 5.45 -28.14
CA LEU A 281 12.97 4.64 -26.91
C LEU A 281 12.67 3.17 -27.21
N GLN A 282 11.67 2.91 -28.06
CA GLN A 282 11.34 1.53 -28.45
C GLN A 282 12.45 0.85 -29.26
N ALA A 283 13.24 1.61 -30.04
CA ALA A 283 14.40 1.06 -30.73
C ALA A 283 15.56 0.73 -29.78
N LEU A 284 15.81 1.56 -28.77
CA LEU A 284 16.86 1.35 -27.77
C LEU A 284 16.48 0.25 -26.76
N PHE A 285 15.20 0.17 -26.39
CA PHE A 285 14.67 -0.79 -25.42
C PHE A 285 13.49 -1.58 -26.02
N PRO A 286 13.75 -2.49 -26.98
CA PRO A 286 12.70 -3.25 -27.65
C PRO A 286 11.93 -4.17 -26.69
N ASP A 287 12.54 -4.54 -25.56
CA ASP A 287 11.90 -5.24 -24.46
C ASP A 287 12.12 -4.48 -23.14
N ILE A 288 11.45 -3.32 -23.02
CA ILE A 288 11.52 -2.49 -21.81
C ILE A 288 11.01 -3.23 -20.56
N ALA A 289 10.15 -4.25 -20.71
CA ALA A 289 9.69 -5.05 -19.58
C ALA A 289 10.86 -5.84 -18.95
N THR A 290 11.65 -6.52 -19.78
CA THR A 290 12.88 -7.19 -19.33
C THR A 290 13.88 -6.20 -18.73
N THR A 291 14.03 -5.00 -19.30
CA THR A 291 14.90 -3.96 -18.71
C THR A 291 14.45 -3.55 -17.29
N VAL A 292 13.15 -3.36 -17.08
CA VAL A 292 12.59 -3.03 -15.75
C VAL A 292 12.85 -4.16 -14.75
N ASP A 293 12.70 -5.42 -15.18
CA ASP A 293 13.00 -6.60 -14.36
C ASP A 293 14.48 -6.70 -14.00
N ASP A 294 15.37 -6.49 -14.96
CA ASP A 294 16.82 -6.55 -14.76
C ASP A 294 17.32 -5.45 -13.81
N VAL A 295 16.78 -4.23 -13.94
CA VAL A 295 17.06 -3.14 -13.00
C VAL A 295 16.52 -3.49 -11.61
N THR A 296 15.29 -3.99 -11.51
CA THR A 296 14.68 -4.43 -10.25
C THR A 296 15.55 -5.44 -9.51
N ARG A 297 16.01 -6.49 -10.21
CA ARG A 297 16.81 -7.57 -9.63
C ARG A 297 18.16 -7.11 -9.09
N GLN A 298 18.70 -6.02 -9.63
CA GLN A 298 19.95 -5.43 -9.16
C GLN A 298 19.72 -4.35 -8.10
N LEU A 299 18.62 -3.61 -8.19
CA LEU A 299 18.26 -2.55 -7.25
C LEU A 299 17.89 -3.11 -5.88
N ALA A 300 17.03 -4.12 -5.83
CA ALA A 300 16.52 -4.68 -4.59
C ALA A 300 17.64 -5.13 -3.61
N PRO A 301 18.70 -5.85 -4.04
CA PRO A 301 19.85 -6.18 -3.20
C PRO A 301 20.65 -5.03 -2.60
N ARG A 302 20.48 -3.80 -3.10
CA ARG A 302 21.14 -2.61 -2.55
C ARG A 302 20.36 -2.03 -1.36
N LEU A 303 19.04 -2.22 -1.35
CA LEU A 303 18.12 -1.66 -0.35
C LEU A 303 17.74 -2.66 0.76
N TYR A 304 17.94 -3.95 0.53
CA TYR A 304 17.47 -5.06 1.38
C TYR A 304 18.49 -6.19 1.45
N LYS A 305 18.36 -7.08 2.44
CA LYS A 305 19.25 -8.23 2.65
C LYS A 305 18.76 -9.51 2.01
N HIS A 306 17.44 -9.67 1.90
CA HIS A 306 16.80 -10.81 1.25
C HIS A 306 15.43 -10.41 0.70
N PHE A 307 14.93 -11.15 -0.29
CA PHE A 307 13.69 -10.77 -0.98
C PHE A 307 12.46 -10.67 -0.07
N ALA A 308 12.46 -11.40 1.07
CA ALA A 308 11.34 -11.38 2.00
C ALA A 308 11.16 -10.04 2.76
N GLU A 309 12.15 -9.12 2.69
CA GLU A 309 12.01 -7.75 3.24
C GLU A 309 11.36 -6.78 2.25
N LEU A 310 11.21 -7.17 0.97
CA LEU A 310 10.70 -6.28 -0.04
C LEU A 310 9.25 -5.86 0.25
N PRO A 311 8.90 -4.58 -0.05
CA PRO A 311 7.52 -4.17 -0.08
C PRO A 311 6.75 -5.02 -1.10
N GLU A 312 5.48 -5.30 -0.78
CA GLU A 312 4.61 -6.07 -1.66
C GLU A 312 3.97 -5.14 -2.67
N PHE A 313 4.23 -5.38 -3.95
CA PHE A 313 3.45 -4.82 -5.04
C PHE A 313 3.33 -5.83 -6.17
N GLU A 314 2.16 -5.84 -6.80
CA GLU A 314 1.80 -6.81 -7.82
C GLU A 314 2.35 -6.44 -9.20
N GLN A 315 2.43 -5.14 -9.50
CA GLN A 315 2.74 -4.66 -10.84
C GLN A 315 3.54 -3.35 -10.85
N VAL A 316 4.46 -3.25 -11.81
CA VAL A 316 5.05 -1.99 -12.28
C VAL A 316 4.50 -1.67 -13.65
N THR A 317 3.86 -0.52 -13.79
CA THR A 317 3.48 0.01 -15.11
C THR A 317 4.57 0.93 -15.62
N PHE A 318 5.25 0.56 -16.71
CA PHE A 318 6.07 1.50 -17.46
C PHE A 318 5.16 2.23 -18.46
N ARG A 319 5.06 3.56 -18.36
CA ARG A 319 4.27 4.38 -19.27
C ARG A 319 5.14 5.37 -20.03
N LEU A 320 4.94 5.46 -21.34
CA LEU A 320 5.55 6.50 -22.17
C LEU A 320 4.46 7.45 -22.70
N LYS A 321 4.60 8.75 -22.42
CA LYS A 321 3.67 9.77 -22.91
C LYS A 321 4.34 11.11 -23.23
N TRP A 322 3.64 11.95 -23.97
CA TRP A 322 4.09 13.31 -24.27
C TRP A 322 3.85 14.24 -23.08
N MET A 323 4.90 14.71 -22.40
CA MET A 323 4.80 15.57 -21.21
C MET A 323 6.03 16.43 -20.95
N ASP A 324 5.91 17.51 -20.16
CA ASP A 324 7.01 18.44 -19.87
C ASP A 324 7.98 17.97 -18.78
N THR A 325 7.50 17.22 -17.79
CA THR A 325 8.36 16.59 -16.77
C THR A 325 9.17 15.45 -17.41
N ILE A 326 10.42 15.23 -16.98
CA ILE A 326 11.30 14.18 -17.55
C ILE A 326 10.73 12.79 -17.30
N ALA A 327 10.52 12.47 -16.02
CA ALA A 327 9.87 11.27 -15.55
C ALA A 327 9.27 11.52 -14.17
N TYR A 328 8.39 10.63 -13.71
CA TYR A 328 7.94 10.60 -12.32
C TYR A 328 7.37 9.22 -11.96
N ARG A 329 7.36 8.92 -10.66
CA ARG A 329 6.65 7.80 -10.05
C ARG A 329 5.21 8.19 -9.65
N SER A 330 4.25 7.33 -9.97
CA SER A 330 2.85 7.39 -9.55
C SER A 330 2.33 6.00 -9.12
N GLY A 331 1.03 5.89 -8.89
CA GLY A 331 0.40 4.66 -8.43
C GLY A 331 0.35 4.53 -6.91
N ASP A 332 -0.15 3.39 -6.45
CA ASP A 332 -0.37 3.08 -5.04
C ASP A 332 0.70 2.11 -4.49
N GLU A 333 0.41 1.46 -3.36
CA GLU A 333 1.31 0.49 -2.72
C GLU A 333 1.34 -0.86 -3.43
N THR A 334 0.29 -1.20 -4.20
CA THR A 334 0.15 -2.49 -4.89
C THR A 334 0.50 -2.38 -6.38
N ASN A 335 0.25 -1.24 -6.99
CA ASN A 335 0.45 -0.98 -8.41
C ASN A 335 1.25 0.31 -8.58
N MET A 336 2.56 0.17 -8.77
CA MET A 336 3.42 1.30 -9.09
C MET A 336 3.31 1.65 -10.58
N GLU A 337 3.47 2.92 -10.88
CA GLU A 337 3.65 3.40 -12.25
C GLU A 337 4.87 4.30 -12.35
N ILE A 338 5.64 4.11 -13.43
CA ILE A 338 6.79 4.92 -13.78
C ILE A 338 6.51 5.52 -15.15
N VAL A 339 6.46 6.84 -15.22
CA VAL A 339 6.05 7.56 -16.42
C VAL A 339 7.25 8.28 -17.00
N PHE A 340 7.56 8.00 -18.27
CA PHE A 340 8.65 8.61 -19.04
C PHE A 340 8.09 9.60 -20.07
N SER A 341 8.84 10.67 -20.31
CA SER A 341 8.51 11.68 -21.30
C SER A 341 9.12 11.38 -22.66
N SER A 342 8.27 11.13 -23.65
CA SER A 342 8.69 11.07 -25.05
C SER A 342 9.11 12.43 -25.59
N LYS A 343 8.59 13.54 -25.04
CA LYS A 343 8.98 14.91 -25.39
C LYS A 343 10.41 15.21 -24.98
N TYR A 344 10.83 14.80 -23.78
CA TYR A 344 12.21 14.96 -23.31
C TYR A 344 13.20 14.29 -24.26
N ILE A 345 12.91 13.07 -24.69
CA ILE A 345 13.74 12.32 -25.64
C ILE A 345 13.74 13.00 -27.02
N THR A 346 12.57 13.45 -27.47
CA THR A 346 12.39 14.12 -28.77
C THR A 346 13.12 15.46 -28.86
N GLU A 347 13.10 16.26 -27.80
CA GLU A 347 13.56 17.65 -27.84
C GLU A 347 14.93 17.83 -27.19
N LYS A 348 15.15 17.27 -26.00
CA LYS A 348 16.37 17.51 -25.21
C LYS A 348 17.48 16.54 -25.54
N LEU A 349 17.14 15.32 -25.95
CA LEU A 349 18.12 14.29 -26.31
C LEU A 349 18.27 14.10 -27.83
N ALA A 350 17.61 14.92 -28.64
CA ALA A 350 17.56 14.80 -30.10
C ALA A 350 18.95 14.66 -30.75
N ALA A 351 19.89 15.51 -30.31
CA ALA A 351 21.24 15.60 -30.88
C ALA A 351 22.26 14.64 -30.23
N GLN A 352 21.89 13.95 -29.15
CA GLN A 352 22.80 13.06 -28.44
C GLN A 352 22.93 11.72 -29.19
N PRO A 353 24.10 11.05 -29.15
CA PRO A 353 24.25 9.70 -29.69
C PRO A 353 23.44 8.69 -28.85
N ASP A 354 23.02 7.60 -29.49
CA ASP A 354 22.15 6.58 -28.86
C ASP A 354 22.70 6.04 -27.53
N GLU A 355 24.02 5.80 -27.44
CA GLU A 355 24.67 5.35 -26.20
C GLU A 355 24.45 6.33 -25.03
N GLN A 356 24.48 7.64 -25.28
CA GLN A 356 24.24 8.65 -24.24
C GLN A 356 22.76 8.75 -23.87
N VAL A 357 21.87 8.53 -24.84
CA VAL A 357 20.42 8.49 -24.60
C VAL A 357 20.06 7.27 -23.77
N GLU A 358 20.55 6.10 -24.13
CA GLU A 358 20.37 4.86 -23.39
C GLU A 358 20.89 5.00 -21.96
N TYR A 359 22.10 5.55 -21.80
CA TYR A 359 22.71 5.81 -20.50
C TYR A 359 21.86 6.75 -19.62
N GLU A 360 21.34 7.85 -20.17
CA GLU A 360 20.49 8.76 -19.41
C GLU A 360 19.16 8.11 -19.02
N LEU A 361 18.50 7.42 -19.96
CA LEU A 361 17.21 6.77 -19.71
C LEU A 361 17.30 5.63 -18.70
N LEU A 362 18.37 4.83 -18.74
CA LEU A 362 18.64 3.84 -17.69
C LEU A 362 18.87 4.53 -16.36
N GLY A 363 19.65 5.61 -16.31
CA GLY A 363 19.84 6.38 -15.08
C GLY A 363 18.53 6.92 -14.48
N VAL A 364 17.63 7.42 -15.32
CA VAL A 364 16.28 7.84 -14.90
C VAL A 364 15.49 6.62 -14.41
N LEU A 365 15.54 5.49 -15.10
CA LEU A 365 14.81 4.28 -14.70
C LEU A 365 15.26 3.77 -13.33
N TRP A 366 16.57 3.74 -13.07
CA TRP A 366 17.14 3.41 -11.76
C TRP A 366 16.64 4.34 -10.66
N HIS A 367 16.61 5.65 -10.93
CA HIS A 367 16.11 6.65 -9.98
C HIS A 367 14.62 6.42 -9.68
N GLU A 368 13.77 6.36 -10.72
CA GLU A 368 12.32 6.24 -10.54
C GLU A 368 11.89 4.89 -9.94
N LEU A 369 12.55 3.79 -10.31
CA LEU A 369 12.29 2.48 -9.68
C LEU A 369 12.65 2.51 -8.20
N THR A 370 13.67 3.27 -7.79
CA THR A 370 14.06 3.34 -6.37
C THR A 370 12.91 3.86 -5.52
N HIS A 371 12.14 4.86 -5.99
CA HIS A 371 10.96 5.37 -5.29
C HIS A 371 9.88 4.32 -5.04
N GLY A 372 9.87 3.22 -5.81
CA GLY A 372 8.98 2.07 -5.60
C GLY A 372 9.43 1.09 -4.53
N TYR A 373 10.74 0.95 -4.35
CA TYR A 373 11.33 -0.05 -3.47
C TYR A 373 11.85 0.52 -2.16
N GLN A 374 12.23 1.80 -2.10
CA GLN A 374 12.73 2.39 -0.87
C GLN A 374 11.60 2.58 0.15
N LEU A 375 11.96 2.57 1.43
CA LEU A 375 11.02 2.83 2.51
C LEU A 375 10.70 4.32 2.60
N PHE A 376 9.60 4.65 3.25
CA PHE A 376 9.17 6.04 3.47
C PHE A 376 9.09 6.32 4.98
N PRO A 377 9.66 7.43 5.48
CA PRO A 377 9.57 7.80 6.90
C PRO A 377 8.14 7.81 7.44
N LYS A 378 7.86 6.99 8.45
CA LYS A 378 6.51 6.85 9.03
C LYS A 378 5.97 8.20 9.55
N GLU A 379 4.68 8.45 9.32
CA GLU A 379 3.97 9.64 9.83
C GLU A 379 4.55 11.00 9.38
N ARG A 380 5.34 11.00 8.29
CA ARG A 380 5.90 12.23 7.70
C ARG A 380 5.33 12.55 6.32
N SER A 381 5.53 13.78 5.88
CA SER A 381 5.11 14.27 4.57
C SER A 381 6.29 14.45 3.63
N TYR A 382 6.12 14.08 2.36
CA TYR A 382 7.11 14.32 1.29
C TYR A 382 7.44 15.81 1.11
N SER A 383 6.53 16.71 1.48
CA SER A 383 6.78 18.16 1.42
C SER A 383 7.81 18.65 2.44
N GLU A 384 8.16 17.83 3.42
CA GLU A 384 9.14 18.19 4.43
C GLU A 384 10.56 18.10 3.86
N PRO A 385 11.42 19.11 4.07
CA PRO A 385 12.73 19.16 3.41
C PRO A 385 13.62 17.94 3.70
N ASP A 386 13.61 17.45 4.95
CA ASP A 386 14.38 16.27 5.36
C ASP A 386 13.90 14.98 4.67
N VAL A 387 12.58 14.81 4.56
CA VAL A 387 11.96 13.65 3.92
C VAL A 387 12.23 13.70 2.42
N HIS A 388 12.07 14.87 1.80
CA HIS A 388 12.41 15.06 0.40
C HIS A 388 13.88 14.73 0.13
N ALA A 389 14.80 15.20 0.97
CA ALA A 389 16.23 14.90 0.86
C ALA A 389 16.53 13.40 1.01
N PHE A 390 15.84 12.70 1.91
CA PHE A 390 15.95 11.24 2.02
C PHE A 390 15.46 10.54 0.76
N ILE A 391 14.26 10.89 0.31
CA ILE A 391 13.59 10.22 -0.81
C ILE A 391 14.39 10.40 -2.12
N GLU A 392 14.73 11.64 -2.48
CA GLU A 392 15.49 11.94 -3.68
C GLU A 392 16.97 11.55 -3.56
N GLY A 393 17.55 11.72 -2.36
CA GLY A 393 18.92 11.33 -2.07
C GLY A 393 19.15 9.83 -2.20
N MET A 394 18.20 9.01 -1.73
CA MET A 394 18.25 7.55 -1.86
C MET A 394 18.16 7.11 -3.32
N ALA A 395 17.24 7.69 -4.10
CA ALA A 395 17.12 7.42 -5.53
C ALA A 395 18.41 7.77 -6.30
N ASP A 396 19.01 8.92 -6.01
CA ASP A 396 20.29 9.30 -6.61
C ASP A 396 21.47 8.46 -6.11
N LEU A 397 21.50 8.05 -4.83
CA LEU A 397 22.49 7.11 -4.30
C LEU A 397 22.47 5.79 -5.08
N ILE A 398 21.29 5.20 -5.28
CA ILE A 398 21.12 3.96 -6.02
C ILE A 398 21.53 4.14 -7.49
N ARG A 399 21.12 5.24 -8.13
CA ARG A 399 21.58 5.61 -9.49
C ARG A 399 23.11 5.71 -9.57
N ILE A 400 23.77 6.28 -8.56
CA ILE A 400 25.23 6.39 -8.47
C ILE A 400 25.87 5.01 -8.35
N GLN A 401 25.39 4.17 -7.43
CA GLN A 401 25.86 2.79 -7.22
C GLN A 401 25.62 1.86 -8.42
N ALA A 402 24.65 2.19 -9.28
CA ALA A 402 24.42 1.51 -10.54
C ALA A 402 25.34 2.02 -11.67
N GLY A 403 26.13 3.07 -11.42
CA GLY A 403 27.09 3.63 -12.39
C GLY A 403 26.52 4.70 -13.32
N TYR A 404 25.27 5.13 -13.13
CA TYR A 404 24.56 6.07 -14.02
C TYR A 404 24.64 7.54 -13.57
N HIS A 405 25.82 8.00 -13.16
CA HIS A 405 26.04 9.35 -12.62
C HIS A 405 27.10 10.20 -13.34
N LYS A 406 27.83 9.66 -14.33
CA LYS A 406 28.91 10.35 -15.08
C LYS A 406 28.53 11.70 -15.71
N THR A 407 27.26 11.95 -15.98
CA THR A 407 26.75 13.23 -16.52
C THR A 407 26.40 14.24 -15.43
N ARG A 408 26.59 13.89 -14.15
CA ARG A 408 26.22 14.66 -12.97
C ARG A 408 27.43 14.78 -12.05
N SER A 409 27.58 15.95 -11.42
CA SER A 409 28.66 16.19 -10.47
C SER A 409 28.14 16.96 -9.26
N PRO A 410 28.55 16.60 -8.03
CA PRO A 410 28.21 17.38 -6.85
C PRO A 410 28.90 18.74 -6.89
N LYS A 411 28.31 19.73 -6.23
CA LYS A 411 28.89 21.06 -6.05
C LYS A 411 28.97 21.41 -4.56
N PRO A 412 29.97 22.20 -4.14
CA PRO A 412 30.00 22.73 -2.78
C PRO A 412 28.68 23.43 -2.42
N SER A 413 28.18 23.20 -1.21
CA SER A 413 26.92 23.73 -0.74
C SER A 413 26.87 23.78 0.78
N ASP A 414 26.20 24.80 1.31
CA ASP A 414 26.00 24.97 2.74
C ASP A 414 25.00 23.97 3.34
N SER A 415 24.24 23.27 2.50
CA SER A 415 23.18 22.34 2.95
C SER A 415 23.14 21.04 2.14
N TRP A 416 22.87 19.95 2.85
CA TRP A 416 22.59 18.63 2.27
C TRP A 416 21.17 18.50 1.71
N ILE A 417 20.26 19.43 2.00
CA ILE A 417 18.83 19.37 1.62
C ILE A 417 18.58 20.00 0.23
N GLY A 418 19.50 20.86 -0.22
CA GLY A 418 19.23 21.85 -1.27
C GLY A 418 19.33 21.40 -2.73
N GLY A 419 19.42 20.11 -3.06
CA GLY A 419 19.35 19.74 -4.47
C GLY A 419 19.51 18.26 -4.77
N TYR A 420 18.65 17.79 -5.70
CA TYR A 420 18.88 16.63 -6.55
C TYR A 420 20.36 16.59 -6.92
N THR A 421 21.00 15.42 -6.84
CA THR A 421 22.44 15.21 -7.00
C THR A 421 23.27 15.39 -5.71
N ASN A 422 23.18 16.52 -4.99
CA ASN A 422 24.11 16.79 -3.88
C ASN A 422 23.94 15.83 -2.69
N THR A 423 22.69 15.58 -2.29
CA THR A 423 22.38 14.62 -1.23
C THR A 423 22.79 13.21 -1.64
N GLY A 424 22.47 12.79 -2.87
CA GLY A 424 22.81 11.46 -3.38
C GLY A 424 24.32 11.20 -3.40
N PHE A 425 25.14 12.15 -3.84
CA PHE A 425 26.60 12.01 -3.81
C PHE A 425 27.18 12.01 -2.39
N PHE A 426 26.59 12.77 -1.46
CA PHE A 426 26.99 12.71 -0.05
C PHE A 426 26.69 11.35 0.56
N LEU A 427 25.48 10.82 0.32
CA LEU A 427 25.11 9.47 0.75
C LEU A 427 26.01 8.41 0.08
N ALA A 428 26.40 8.60 -1.18
CA ALA A 428 27.33 7.70 -1.86
C ALA A 428 28.72 7.72 -1.22
N TRP A 429 29.22 8.89 -0.85
CA TRP A 429 30.47 9.04 -0.09
C TRP A 429 30.40 8.37 1.29
N LEU A 430 29.27 8.45 1.98
CA LEU A 430 29.05 7.70 3.22
C LEU A 430 29.05 6.18 2.95
N ALA A 431 28.39 5.73 1.89
CA ALA A 431 28.32 4.31 1.54
C ALA A 431 29.69 3.69 1.21
N GLU A 432 30.69 4.49 0.81
CA GLU A 432 32.07 4.04 0.64
C GLU A 432 32.77 3.74 1.98
N SER A 433 32.35 4.40 3.06
CA SER A 433 33.05 4.38 4.36
C SER A 433 32.33 3.56 5.44
N TYR A 434 31.00 3.43 5.34
CA TYR A 434 30.18 2.75 6.34
C TYR A 434 29.59 1.45 5.76
N PRO A 435 29.89 0.27 6.34
CA PRO A 435 29.35 -1.00 5.89
C PRO A 435 27.82 -1.00 5.88
N ASP A 436 27.24 -1.55 4.81
CA ASP A 436 25.80 -1.68 4.62
C ASP A 436 25.01 -0.37 4.75
N PHE A 437 25.67 0.78 4.54
CA PHE A 437 25.06 2.10 4.73
C PHE A 437 23.72 2.24 4.02
N THR A 438 23.64 1.89 2.73
CA THR A 438 22.41 2.02 1.93
C THR A 438 21.25 1.25 2.53
N TYR A 439 21.46 -0.01 2.91
CA TYR A 439 20.45 -0.83 3.58
C TYR A 439 20.04 -0.21 4.93
N ARG A 440 21.02 0.07 5.80
CA ARG A 440 20.76 0.57 7.15
C ARG A 440 20.06 1.92 7.12
N PHE A 441 20.45 2.80 6.21
CA PHE A 441 19.84 4.12 6.04
C PHE A 441 18.40 4.00 5.52
N ASN A 442 18.15 3.10 4.55
CA ASN A 442 16.78 2.77 4.12
C ASN A 442 15.90 2.31 5.30
N GLN A 443 16.41 1.41 6.17
CA GLN A 443 15.66 0.89 7.32
C GLN A 443 15.28 1.97 8.36
N THR A 444 16.08 3.05 8.48
CA THR A 444 15.77 4.11 9.45
C THR A 444 14.35 4.68 9.31
N ALA A 445 13.84 4.73 8.07
CA ALA A 445 12.50 5.24 7.75
C ALA A 445 11.36 4.56 8.54
N VAL A 446 11.55 3.31 8.96
CA VAL A 446 10.55 2.55 9.72
C VAL A 446 10.99 2.20 11.14
N GLU A 447 12.28 2.26 11.44
CA GLU A 447 12.88 1.96 12.74
C GLU A 447 12.89 3.15 13.70
N ILE A 448 12.92 4.38 13.19
CA ILE A 448 12.90 5.62 14.00
C ILE A 448 11.47 6.17 14.02
N GLU A 449 10.92 6.38 15.22
CA GLU A 449 9.55 6.88 15.44
C GLU A 449 9.41 8.35 15.02
N ASP A 450 10.19 9.24 15.65
CA ASP A 450 10.28 10.67 15.30
C ASP A 450 11.39 10.90 14.27
N TRP A 451 11.26 10.31 13.09
CA TRP A 451 12.34 10.24 12.09
C TRP A 451 12.90 11.61 11.70
N SER A 452 14.20 11.87 11.82
CA SER A 452 14.85 13.04 11.19
C SER A 452 16.02 12.59 10.34
N PHE A 453 16.39 13.40 9.33
CA PHE A 453 17.55 13.05 8.49
C PHE A 453 18.84 13.00 9.33
N GLU A 454 18.96 13.87 10.33
CA GLU A 454 20.08 13.89 11.28
C GLU A 454 20.14 12.63 12.14
N ASP A 455 19.03 12.24 12.76
CA ASP A 455 18.98 11.05 13.61
C ASP A 455 19.21 9.78 12.81
N ALA A 456 18.69 9.72 11.58
CA ALA A 456 18.94 8.63 10.65
C ALA A 456 20.44 8.48 10.34
N ILE A 457 21.11 9.59 9.96
CA ILE A 457 22.56 9.57 9.68
C ILE A 457 23.35 9.17 10.91
N LYS A 458 23.03 9.74 12.08
CA LYS A 458 23.71 9.45 13.33
C LYS A 458 23.52 7.99 13.77
N SER A 459 22.33 7.43 13.58
CA SER A 459 22.04 6.01 13.88
C SER A 459 22.88 5.07 13.01
N VAL A 460 23.07 5.39 11.72
CA VAL A 460 23.85 4.54 10.82
C VAL A 460 25.36 4.72 11.01
N THR A 461 25.83 5.94 11.18
CA THR A 461 27.27 6.28 11.16
C THR A 461 27.90 6.37 12.55
N GLY A 462 27.10 6.61 13.59
CA GLY A 462 27.58 6.97 14.93
C GLY A 462 28.07 8.41 15.06
N GLU A 463 28.00 9.22 13.99
CA GLU A 463 28.58 10.56 13.94
C GLU A 463 27.53 11.65 13.63
N PRO A 464 27.70 12.87 14.16
CA PRO A 464 26.84 14.00 13.82
C PRO A 464 26.88 14.36 12.33
N LEU A 465 25.70 14.68 11.77
CA LEU A 465 25.51 15.01 10.35
C LEU A 465 26.33 16.23 9.92
N ASP A 466 26.35 17.29 10.72
CA ASP A 466 27.12 18.51 10.46
C ASP A 466 28.62 18.23 10.28
N LYS A 467 29.19 17.35 11.11
CA LYS A 467 30.60 16.93 11.03
C LYS A 467 30.88 16.08 9.78
N LEU A 468 29.96 15.20 9.40
CA LEU A 468 30.09 14.40 8.18
C LEU A 468 30.00 15.30 6.94
N TRP A 469 29.01 16.20 6.89
CA TRP A 469 28.83 17.14 5.81
C TRP A 469 30.05 18.05 5.62
N SER A 470 30.57 18.62 6.72
CA SER A 470 31.76 19.47 6.69
C SER A 470 32.99 18.75 6.11
N ARG A 471 33.18 17.46 6.45
CA ARG A 471 34.25 16.62 5.88
C ARG A 471 34.03 16.39 4.39
N TYR A 472 32.82 16.02 3.99
CA TYR A 472 32.48 15.82 2.58
C TYR A 472 32.71 17.08 1.73
N GLN A 473 32.30 18.26 2.22
CA GLN A 473 32.56 19.55 1.57
C GLN A 473 34.06 19.84 1.42
N SER A 474 34.87 19.46 2.42
CA SER A 474 36.33 19.58 2.34
C SER A 474 36.91 18.68 1.25
N VAL A 475 36.41 17.45 1.10
CA VAL A 475 36.80 16.52 0.03
C VAL A 475 36.42 17.06 -1.35
N LEU A 476 35.22 17.61 -1.51
CA LEU A 476 34.78 18.22 -2.77
C LEU A 476 35.64 19.41 -3.18
N THR A 477 36.08 20.21 -2.21
CA THR A 477 36.93 21.37 -2.46
C THR A 477 38.34 20.96 -2.85
N ALA A 478 38.91 19.93 -2.20
CA ALA A 478 40.23 19.40 -2.53
C ALA A 478 40.28 18.79 -3.95
N LYS A 479 39.23 18.06 -4.36
CA LYS A 479 39.11 17.48 -5.72
C LYS A 479 39.00 18.51 -6.84
N LYS A 480 38.65 19.78 -6.55
CA LYS A 480 38.63 20.88 -7.54
C LYS A 480 40.00 21.51 -7.79
N LEU A 481 40.97 21.29 -6.90
CA LEU A 481 42.32 21.87 -6.97
C LEU A 481 43.35 20.93 -7.63
N GLN A 482 42.92 19.72 -7.99
CA GLN A 482 43.65 18.74 -8.81
C GLN A 482 43.01 18.71 -10.21
#